data_AF-A0AAC9JBM7-F1
#
_entry.id   AF-A0AAC9JBM7-F1
#
_cell.length_a   1.000
_cell.length_b   1.000
_cell.length_c   1.000
_cell.angle_alpha   90.00
_cell.angle_beta   90.00
_cell.angle_gamma   90.00
#
_symmetry.space_group_name_H-M   'P 1'
#
loop_
_entity.id
_entity.type
_entity.pdbx_description
1 polymer ?
#
loop_
_entity_poly.entity_id
_entity_poly.type
_entity_poly.pdbx_seq_one_letter_code
_entity_poly.pdbx_strand_id
1 'polypeptide(L)'
;MTIRVTLQKEGKSFRREYKTHARAISAIERWFSENSGMALVYQPGEQPVVYRSKHDLPILKVNTQTNFYRTKAWRELRLSILLESDCSCKICGINSERGAILHVDHIKPRSLYPELALDKSNLQVLCEDCNIAKSNNDL
;
A
#
# COMPACT_ATOMS: atom_id res chain seq x y z
N MET A 1 11.55 2.37 -19.85
CA MET A 1 11.77 3.80 -20.10
C MET A 1 11.93 4.51 -18.76
N THR A 2 12.92 5.38 -18.59
CA THR A 2 13.13 6.17 -17.36
C THR A 2 12.84 7.64 -17.62
N ILE A 3 12.36 8.34 -16.59
CA ILE A 3 12.14 9.79 -16.61
C ILE A 3 13.38 10.44 -16.01
N ARG A 4 13.98 11.38 -16.75
CA ARG A 4 15.17 12.10 -16.30
C ARG A 4 14.76 13.47 -15.77
N VAL A 5 15.24 13.80 -14.58
CA VAL A 5 15.02 15.10 -13.96
C VAL A 5 16.38 15.76 -13.75
N THR A 6 16.52 17.00 -14.22
CA THR A 6 17.68 17.85 -13.95
C THR A 6 17.24 19.00 -13.06
N LEU A 7 17.76 19.05 -11.83
CA LEU A 7 17.51 20.09 -10.85
C LEU A 7 18.64 21.12 -10.93
N GLN A 8 18.33 22.40 -10.98
CA GLN A 8 19.33 23.47 -11.04
C GLN A 8 19.11 24.48 -9.93
N LYS A 9 20.17 24.78 -9.17
CA LYS A 9 20.22 25.79 -8.11
C LYS A 9 21.60 26.45 -8.11
N GLU A 10 21.65 27.77 -8.04
CA GLU A 10 22.91 28.54 -7.87
C GLU A 10 24.01 28.13 -8.88
N GLY A 11 23.63 27.93 -10.16
CA GLY A 11 24.56 27.52 -11.21
C GLY A 11 25.00 26.04 -11.16
N LYS A 12 24.61 25.28 -10.13
CA LYS A 12 24.86 23.84 -10.03
C LYS A 12 23.69 23.04 -10.57
N SER A 13 23.97 21.95 -11.29
CA SER A 13 22.97 21.04 -11.84
C SER A 13 23.13 19.62 -11.31
N PHE A 14 22.03 18.99 -10.93
CA PHE A 14 21.99 17.61 -10.44
C PHE A 14 21.00 16.81 -11.27
N ARG A 15 21.41 15.65 -11.77
CA ARG A 15 20.54 14.76 -12.56
C ARG A 15 20.10 13.56 -11.73
N ARG A 16 18.84 13.17 -11.86
CA ARG A 16 18.23 11.98 -11.26
C ARG A 16 17.34 11.26 -12.26
N GLU A 17 17.22 9.95 -12.12
CA GLU A 17 16.32 9.14 -12.95
C GLU A 17 15.25 8.47 -12.09
N TYR A 18 14.03 8.40 -12.63
CA TYR A 18 12.86 7.83 -11.95
C TYR A 18 12.14 6.84 -12.86
N LYS A 19 11.51 5.83 -12.25
CA LYS A 19 10.74 4.81 -12.95
C LYS A 19 9.36 5.30 -13.42
N THR A 20 8.79 6.32 -12.76
CA THR A 20 7.41 6.79 -13.01
C THR A 20 7.30 8.30 -12.85
N HIS A 21 6.35 8.92 -13.56
CA HIS A 21 6.14 10.37 -13.57
C HIS A 21 5.76 10.90 -12.19
N ALA A 22 4.86 10.19 -11.51
CA ALA A 22 4.49 10.51 -10.13
C ALA A 22 5.70 10.57 -9.18
N ARG A 23 6.65 9.61 -9.26
CA ARG A 23 7.84 9.62 -8.41
C ARG A 23 8.79 10.77 -8.75
N ALA A 24 8.91 11.13 -10.02
CA ALA A 24 9.69 12.28 -10.46
C ALA A 24 9.10 13.58 -9.90
N ILE A 25 7.80 13.80 -10.08
CA ILE A 25 7.10 15.00 -9.60
C ILE A 25 7.15 15.11 -8.07
N SER A 26 6.87 14.03 -7.31
CA SER A 26 6.98 14.06 -5.84
C SER A 26 8.41 14.38 -5.35
N ALA A 27 9.43 13.92 -6.08
CA ALA A 27 10.80 14.25 -5.73
C ALA A 27 11.17 15.71 -6.03
N ILE A 28 10.62 16.28 -7.10
CA ILE A 28 10.76 17.70 -7.45
C ILE A 28 10.05 18.58 -6.43
N GLU A 29 8.82 18.22 -6.04
CA GLU A 29 8.05 18.91 -4.99
C GLU A 29 8.83 18.96 -3.67
N ARG A 30 9.38 17.82 -3.23
CA ARG A 30 10.22 17.75 -2.04
C ARG A 30 11.46 18.62 -2.18
N TRP A 31 12.07 18.64 -3.37
CA TRP A 31 13.25 19.48 -3.62
C TRP A 31 12.93 20.97 -3.51
N PHE A 32 11.82 21.43 -4.11
CA PHE A 32 11.34 22.82 -4.02
C PHE A 32 10.95 23.24 -2.60
N SER A 33 10.70 22.29 -1.69
CA SER A 33 10.41 22.60 -0.29
C SER A 33 11.63 23.17 0.46
N GLU A 34 12.83 22.86 -0.01
CA GLU A 34 14.11 23.26 0.62
C GLU A 34 14.99 24.10 -0.31
N ASN A 35 14.61 24.25 -1.58
CA ASN A 35 15.46 24.83 -2.61
C ASN A 35 14.67 25.74 -3.56
N SER A 36 15.33 26.82 -3.99
CA SER A 36 14.89 27.70 -5.07
C SER A 36 15.70 27.43 -6.34
N GLY A 37 15.04 27.35 -7.49
CA GLY A 37 15.69 27.08 -8.77
C GLY A 37 14.73 26.53 -9.82
N MET A 38 15.19 25.62 -10.67
CA MET A 38 14.31 24.98 -11.67
C MET A 38 14.54 23.48 -11.81
N ALA A 39 13.52 22.77 -12.26
CA ALA A 39 13.53 21.35 -12.55
C ALA A 39 13.13 21.11 -14.02
N LEU A 40 14.04 20.56 -14.82
CA LEU A 40 13.78 20.12 -16.19
C LEU A 40 13.49 18.62 -16.20
N VAL A 41 12.30 18.24 -16.69
CA VAL A 41 11.84 16.86 -16.78
C VAL A 41 11.82 16.42 -18.23
N TYR A 42 12.49 15.30 -18.51
CA TYR A 42 12.48 14.63 -19.80
C TYR A 42 11.79 13.28 -19.67
N GLN A 43 10.69 13.11 -20.40
CA GLN A 43 9.95 11.87 -20.54
C GLN A 43 10.03 11.41 -22.01
N PRO A 44 10.45 10.17 -22.30
CA PRO A 44 10.50 9.68 -23.67
C PRO A 44 9.13 9.78 -24.35
N GLY A 45 9.10 10.39 -25.54
CA GLY A 45 7.88 10.58 -26.32
C GLY A 45 7.10 11.85 -26.00
N GLU A 46 7.54 12.67 -25.05
CA GLU A 46 6.91 13.94 -24.67
C GLU A 46 7.90 15.11 -24.76
N GLN A 47 7.37 16.33 -24.88
CA GLN A 47 8.20 17.52 -24.83
C GLN A 47 8.78 17.72 -23.42
N PRO A 48 10.05 18.14 -23.30
CA PRO A 48 10.62 18.44 -21.99
C PRO A 48 9.87 19.56 -21.29
N VAL A 49 9.58 19.38 -20.00
CA VAL A 49 8.84 20.36 -19.18
C VAL A 49 9.76 20.98 -18.15
N VAL A 50 9.67 22.29 -17.97
CA VAL A 50 10.44 23.04 -16.96
C VAL A 50 9.48 23.52 -15.87
N TYR A 51 9.76 23.14 -14.63
CA TYR A 51 9.09 23.65 -13.44
C TYR A 51 10.02 24.62 -12.72
N ARG A 52 9.49 25.76 -12.24
CA ARG A 52 10.25 26.79 -11.51
C ARG A 52 9.78 26.94 -10.07
N SER A 53 8.61 26.42 -9.76
CA SER A 53 8.06 26.40 -8.41
C SER A 53 7.25 25.12 -8.16
N LYS A 54 6.96 24.84 -6.88
CA LYS A 54 6.03 23.77 -6.49
C LYS A 54 4.61 23.99 -7.03
N HIS A 55 4.21 25.24 -7.28
CA HIS A 55 2.87 25.57 -7.78
C HIS A 55 2.73 25.30 -9.28
N ASP A 56 3.84 25.15 -9.99
CA ASP A 56 3.86 24.81 -11.42
C ASP A 56 3.69 23.29 -11.63
N LEU A 57 3.79 22.50 -10.55
CA LEU A 57 3.74 21.05 -10.64
C LEU A 57 2.31 20.57 -10.91
N PRO A 58 2.16 19.49 -11.70
CA PRO A 58 0.86 18.89 -11.91
C PRO A 58 0.33 18.32 -10.60
N ILE A 59 -0.97 18.50 -10.34
CA ILE A 59 -1.65 17.88 -9.21
C ILE A 59 -1.63 16.36 -9.42
N LEU A 60 -0.80 15.66 -8.64
CA LEU A 60 -0.81 14.21 -8.63
C LEU A 60 -2.00 13.71 -7.81
N LYS A 61 -2.88 12.92 -8.41
CA LYS A 61 -3.82 12.09 -7.64
C LYS A 61 -3.02 11.02 -6.91
N VAL A 62 -2.70 11.26 -5.64
CA VAL A 62 -2.09 10.23 -4.79
C VAL A 62 -3.14 9.13 -4.62
N ASN A 63 -2.91 7.96 -5.21
CA ASN A 63 -3.70 6.79 -4.88
C ASN A 63 -3.26 6.32 -3.48
N THR A 64 -3.94 6.81 -2.45
CA THR A 64 -3.71 6.47 -1.05
C THR A 64 -4.31 5.13 -0.67
N GLN A 65 -4.58 4.22 -1.62
CA GLN A 65 -4.97 2.84 -1.31
C GLN A 65 -3.82 2.12 -0.59
N THR A 66 -3.70 2.38 0.71
CA THR A 66 -2.94 1.56 1.63
C THR A 66 -3.59 0.19 1.61
N ASN A 67 -2.79 -0.83 1.29
CA ASN A 67 -3.25 -2.20 1.36
C ASN A 67 -3.77 -2.46 2.78
N PHE A 68 -5.07 -2.77 2.91
CA PHE A 68 -5.76 -3.00 4.18
C PHE A 68 -4.97 -3.93 5.11
N TYR A 69 -4.46 -5.04 4.58
CA TYR A 69 -3.72 -6.05 5.33
C TYR A 69 -2.33 -5.57 5.81
N ARG A 70 -1.88 -4.40 5.36
CA ARG A 70 -0.65 -3.75 5.83
C ARG A 70 -0.90 -2.66 6.87
N THR A 71 -2.16 -2.31 7.14
CA THR A 71 -2.50 -1.31 8.16
C THR A 71 -2.15 -1.83 9.56
N LYS A 72 -1.80 -0.91 10.47
CA LYS A 72 -1.51 -1.24 11.88
C LYS A 72 -2.72 -1.87 12.56
N ALA A 73 -3.90 -1.26 12.39
CA ALA A 73 -5.16 -1.73 12.96
C ALA A 73 -5.45 -3.20 12.60
N TRP A 74 -5.30 -3.59 11.32
CA TRP A 74 -5.50 -4.98 10.91
C TRP A 74 -4.50 -5.93 11.57
N ARG A 75 -3.21 -5.57 11.63
CA ARG A 75 -2.17 -6.44 12.20
C ARG A 75 -2.36 -6.69 13.69
N GLU A 76 -2.75 -5.65 14.42
CA GLU A 76 -3.04 -5.74 15.86
C GLU A 76 -4.29 -6.59 16.12
N LEU A 77 -5.38 -6.32 15.40
CA LEU A 77 -6.61 -7.11 15.50
C LEU A 77 -6.36 -8.57 15.12
N ARG A 78 -5.65 -8.83 14.03
CA ARG A 78 -5.28 -10.19 13.59
C ARG A 78 -4.53 -10.96 14.67
N LEU A 79 -3.57 -10.33 15.35
CA LEU A 79 -2.84 -10.97 16.44
C LEU A 79 -3.78 -11.30 17.61
N SER A 80 -4.65 -10.37 18.01
CA SER A 80 -5.60 -10.61 19.10
C SER A 80 -6.54 -11.78 18.81
N ILE A 81 -7.08 -11.88 17.59
CA ILE A 81 -7.96 -12.98 17.18
C ILE A 81 -7.24 -14.33 17.21
N LEU A 82 -5.99 -14.40 16.76
CA LEU A 82 -5.20 -15.64 16.80
C LEU A 82 -4.99 -16.12 18.25
N LEU A 83 -4.60 -15.21 19.15
CA LEU A 83 -4.36 -15.53 20.55
C LEU A 83 -5.64 -16.00 21.26
N GLU A 84 -6.76 -15.33 21.03
CA GLU A 84 -8.06 -15.71 21.63
C GLU A 84 -8.63 -17.02 21.09
N SER A 85 -8.19 -17.46 19.92
CA SER A 85 -8.59 -18.74 19.31
C SER A 85 -7.74 -19.92 19.73
N ASP A 86 -6.80 -19.74 20.67
CA ASP A 86 -5.75 -20.71 21.00
C ASP A 86 -5.01 -21.20 19.76
N CYS A 87 -4.81 -20.30 18.79
CA CYS A 87 -4.24 -20.61 17.47
C CYS A 87 -4.85 -21.89 16.87
N SER A 88 -6.19 -21.99 16.85
CA SER A 88 -6.91 -23.19 16.38
C SER A 88 -7.97 -22.85 15.33
N CYS A 89 -8.07 -23.69 14.30
CA CYS A 89 -9.08 -23.55 13.26
C CYS A 89 -10.49 -23.70 13.84
N LYS A 90 -11.38 -22.75 13.53
CA LYS A 90 -12.77 -22.75 14.01
C LYS A 90 -13.59 -23.93 13.49
N ILE A 91 -13.25 -24.45 12.30
CA ILE A 91 -13.99 -25.53 11.64
C ILE A 91 -13.46 -26.91 12.07
N CYS A 92 -12.18 -27.18 11.86
CA CYS A 92 -11.62 -28.53 12.06
C CYS A 92 -10.82 -28.69 13.36
N GLY A 93 -10.55 -27.60 14.09
CA GLY A 93 -9.82 -27.64 15.36
C GLY A 93 -8.31 -27.89 15.23
N ILE A 94 -7.74 -28.01 14.02
CA ILE A 94 -6.28 -28.10 13.87
C ILE A 94 -5.62 -26.81 14.35
N ASN A 95 -4.49 -26.93 15.03
CA ASN A 95 -3.79 -25.80 15.63
C ASN A 95 -2.35 -25.67 15.12
N SER A 96 -1.70 -24.55 15.46
CA SER A 96 -0.33 -24.27 15.01
C SER A 96 0.72 -25.26 15.55
N GLU A 97 0.49 -25.87 16.70
CA GLU A 97 1.40 -26.87 17.28
C GLU A 97 1.47 -28.15 16.43
N ARG A 98 0.38 -28.45 15.70
CA ARG A 98 0.31 -29.56 14.74
C ARG A 98 0.82 -29.16 13.34
N GLY A 99 1.48 -28.01 13.22
CA GLY A 99 2.06 -27.53 11.96
C GLY A 99 1.07 -26.84 11.01
N ALA A 100 -0.15 -26.53 11.46
CA ALA A 100 -1.12 -25.86 10.60
C ALA A 100 -0.74 -24.39 10.33
N ILE A 101 -0.88 -23.98 9.07
CA ILE A 101 -0.86 -22.57 8.68
C ILE A 101 -2.25 -21.98 8.94
N LEU A 102 -2.31 -20.93 9.76
CA LEU A 102 -3.56 -20.29 10.18
C LEU A 102 -3.72 -18.90 9.59
N HIS A 103 -4.95 -18.63 9.16
CA HIS A 103 -5.41 -17.37 8.61
C HIS A 103 -6.50 -16.79 9.51
N VAL A 104 -6.55 -15.46 9.59
CA VAL A 104 -7.72 -14.75 10.11
C VAL A 104 -8.52 -14.30 8.90
N ASP A 105 -9.69 -14.89 8.73
CA ASP A 105 -10.58 -14.66 7.60
C ASP A 105 -11.84 -13.89 8.02
N HIS A 106 -12.44 -13.20 7.07
CA HIS A 106 -13.71 -12.51 7.26
C HIS A 106 -14.87 -13.47 7.01
N ILE A 107 -15.76 -13.67 7.99
CA ILE A 107 -17.00 -14.46 7.82
C ILE A 107 -17.77 -13.90 6.62
N LYS A 108 -18.13 -12.61 6.68
CA LYS A 108 -18.67 -11.84 5.56
C LYS A 108 -17.54 -11.18 4.76
N PRO A 109 -17.38 -11.47 3.45
CA PRO A 109 -16.25 -10.99 2.66
C PRO A 109 -16.08 -9.47 2.69
N ARG A 110 -14.85 -9.01 2.96
CA ARG A 110 -14.50 -7.57 3.02
C ARG A 110 -14.81 -6.80 1.72
N SER A 111 -14.81 -7.47 0.57
CA SER A 111 -15.16 -6.88 -0.72
C SER A 111 -16.63 -6.47 -0.80
N LEU A 112 -17.50 -7.16 -0.08
CA LEU A 112 -18.95 -6.90 -0.04
C LEU A 112 -19.36 -6.11 1.21
N TYR A 113 -18.65 -6.30 2.32
CA TYR A 113 -18.94 -5.69 3.62
C TYR A 113 -17.71 -4.98 4.22
N PRO A 114 -17.18 -3.93 3.56
CA PRO A 114 -15.98 -3.22 4.02
C PRO A 114 -16.14 -2.56 5.40
N GLU A 115 -17.37 -2.21 5.80
CA GLU A 115 -17.70 -1.65 7.11
C GLU A 115 -17.46 -2.65 8.25
N LEU A 116 -17.47 -3.96 7.97
CA LEU A 116 -17.21 -5.02 8.94
C LEU A 116 -15.75 -5.48 8.94
N ALA A 117 -14.86 -4.78 8.23
CA ALA A 117 -13.47 -5.24 8.01
C ALA A 117 -12.65 -5.36 9.30
N LEU A 118 -12.97 -4.53 10.31
CA LEU A 118 -12.32 -4.52 11.63
C LEU A 118 -13.31 -4.92 12.75
N ASP A 119 -14.48 -5.45 12.41
CA ASP A 119 -15.42 -5.98 13.38
C ASP A 119 -14.95 -7.38 13.81
N LYS A 120 -14.62 -7.51 15.09
CA LYS A 120 -14.16 -8.76 15.71
C LYS A 120 -15.15 -9.91 15.52
N SER A 121 -16.45 -9.62 15.55
CA SER A 121 -17.51 -10.62 15.38
C SER A 121 -17.60 -11.17 13.95
N ASN A 122 -17.01 -10.46 12.99
CA ASN A 122 -16.93 -10.86 11.59
C ASN A 122 -15.61 -11.58 11.25
N LEU A 123 -14.79 -11.93 12.24
CA LEU A 123 -13.50 -12.59 12.04
C LEU A 123 -13.50 -14.00 12.60
N GLN A 124 -12.80 -14.89 11.91
CA GLN A 124 -12.59 -16.28 12.33
C GLN A 124 -11.18 -16.76 12.00
N VAL A 125 -10.67 -17.72 12.78
CA VAL A 125 -9.39 -18.38 12.51
C VAL A 125 -9.63 -19.66 11.75
N LEU A 126 -9.01 -19.81 10.58
CA LEU A 126 -9.12 -20.98 9.73
C LEU A 126 -7.73 -21.51 9.37
N CYS A 127 -7.59 -22.83 9.27
CA CYS A 127 -6.43 -23.41 8.59
C CYS A 127 -6.52 -23.17 7.09
N GLU A 128 -5.41 -23.33 6.38
CA GLU A 128 -5.33 -23.19 4.93
C GLU A 128 -6.44 -23.98 4.19
N ASP A 129 -6.61 -25.26 4.50
CA ASP A 129 -7.62 -26.13 3.86
C ASP A 129 -9.04 -25.61 4.06
N CYS A 130 -9.41 -25.28 5.30
CA CYS A 130 -10.75 -24.76 5.63
C CYS A 130 -10.98 -23.37 5.02
N ASN A 131 -9.95 -22.52 4.98
CA ASN A 131 -10.01 -21.19 4.37
C ASN A 131 -10.24 -21.28 2.86
N ILE A 132 -9.54 -22.20 2.18
CA ILE A 132 -9.73 -22.47 0.74
C ILE A 132 -11.15 -23.00 0.49
N ALA A 133 -11.62 -23.95 1.32
CA ALA A 133 -12.96 -24.51 1.20
C ALA A 133 -14.06 -23.46 1.40
N LYS A 134 -13.86 -22.48 2.31
CA LYS A 134 -14.80 -21.38 2.53
C LYS A 134 -14.92 -20.47 1.31
N SER A 135 -13.79 -20.05 0.73
CA SER A 135 -13.76 -19.06 -0.36
C SER A 135 -14.54 -17.78 0.02
N ASN A 136 -15.37 -17.24 -0.86
CA ASN A 136 -16.22 -16.07 -0.59
C ASN A 136 -17.59 -16.42 0.02
N ASN A 137 -17.78 -17.63 0.54
CA ASN A 137 -19.05 -18.03 1.15
C ASN A 137 -19.07 -17.67 2.64
N ASP A 138 -20.27 -17.37 3.14
CA ASP A 138 -20.54 -17.11 4.55
C ASP A 138 -20.66 -18.47 5.29
N LEU A 139 -19.52 -19.05 5.68
CA LEU A 139 -19.41 -20.26 6.53
C LEU A 139 -18.83 -19.92 7.90
#